data_AF-A0A0M0C1G8-F1
#
_entry.id   AF-A0A0M0C1G8-F1
#
_cell.length_a   1.000
_cell.length_b   1.000
_cell.length_c   1.000
_cell.angle_alpha   90.00
_cell.angle_beta   90.00
_cell.angle_gamma   90.00
#
_symmetry.space_group_name_H-M   'P 1'
#
loop_
_entity.id
_entity.type
_entity.pdbx_description
1 polymer ?
#
loop_
_entity_poly.entity_id
_entity_poly.type
_entity_poly.pdbx_seq_one_letter_code
_entity_poly.pdbx_strand_id
1 'polypeptide(L)'
;MLSIGLGHPILFNTTFNLVLQIITLGLICLSLYFKIKNKYKIHGTTMGVALILHVLTFLLIMGPIFFENYSFFSTETSFNYVQTTWLHAVPGAIALILGSYLVLRWAIKTSNISGCIKRKRIMDVTLLLWMFSLVFGIATYILIYF
;
A
#
# COMPACT_ATOMS: atom_id res chain seq x y z
N MET A 1 -7.48 23.44 18.88
CA MET A 1 -7.00 22.15 19.43
C MET A 1 -8.20 21.23 19.55
N LEU A 2 -8.57 20.57 18.46
CA LEU A 2 -9.68 19.63 18.44
C LEU A 2 -9.16 18.32 19.03
N SER A 3 -9.42 18.11 20.33
CA SER A 3 -9.44 16.78 20.93
C SER A 3 -10.61 16.02 20.28
N ILE A 4 -10.38 15.48 19.09
CA ILE A 4 -11.30 14.53 18.50
C ILE A 4 -11.10 13.25 19.30
N GLY A 5 -12.10 12.89 20.09
CA GLY A 5 -12.20 11.59 20.74
C GLY A 5 -12.33 10.47 19.70
N LEU A 6 -11.25 10.21 18.97
CA LEU A 6 -11.08 9.02 18.16
C LEU A 6 -10.90 7.88 19.15
N GLY A 7 -11.97 7.12 19.37
CA GLY A 7 -12.00 6.02 20.32
C GLY A 7 -10.78 5.10 20.17
N HIS A 8 -10.35 4.54 21.29
CA HIS A 8 -9.28 3.54 21.41
C HIS A 8 -9.16 2.55 20.23
N PRO A 9 -10.26 2.03 19.61
CA PRO A 9 -10.15 1.15 18.45
C PRO A 9 -9.68 1.81 17.14
N ILE A 10 -10.04 3.06 16.83
CA ILE A 10 -9.65 3.70 15.55
C ILE A 10 -8.16 4.03 15.56
N LEU A 11 -7.68 4.62 16.66
CA LEU A 11 -6.25 4.86 16.86
C LEU A 11 -5.48 3.54 16.76
N PHE A 12 -5.91 2.50 17.48
CA PHE A 12 -5.29 1.18 17.43
C PHE A 12 -5.23 0.61 16.01
N ASN A 13 -6.34 0.65 15.27
CA ASN A 13 -6.41 0.16 13.89
C ASN A 13 -5.48 0.92 12.95
N THR A 14 -5.42 2.25 13.06
CA THR A 14 -4.55 3.08 12.21
C THR A 14 -3.07 2.87 12.52
N THR A 15 -2.69 2.77 13.81
CA THR A 15 -1.32 2.44 14.22
C THR A 15 -0.92 1.04 13.77
N PHE A 16 -1.80 0.06 13.97
CA PHE A 16 -1.57 -1.32 13.54
C PHE A 16 -1.41 -1.40 12.02
N ASN A 17 -2.27 -0.72 11.26
CA ASN A 17 -2.15 -0.60 9.81
C ASN A 17 -0.80 -0.01 9.38
N LEU A 18 -0.35 1.08 10.02
CA LEU A 18 0.94 1.69 9.71
C LEU A 18 2.09 0.70 9.96
N VAL A 19 2.08 -0.03 11.08
CA VAL A 19 3.06 -1.09 11.37
C VAL A 19 3.06 -2.16 10.27
N LEU A 20 1.89 -2.62 9.82
CA LEU A 20 1.78 -3.59 8.73
C LEU A 20 2.33 -3.04 7.40
N GLN A 21 2.15 -1.75 7.11
CA GLN A 21 2.74 -1.11 5.93
C GLN A 21 4.27 -1.05 6.02
N ILE A 22 4.83 -0.79 7.20
CA ILE A 22 6.29 -0.83 7.43
C ILE A 22 6.83 -2.27 7.28
N ILE A 23 6.12 -3.27 7.79
CA ILE A 23 6.47 -4.69 7.57
C ILE A 23 6.43 -5.01 6.06
N THR A 24 5.41 -4.53 5.36
CA THR A 24 5.29 -4.69 3.90
C THR A 24 6.45 -4.04 3.16
N LEU A 25 6.88 -2.84 3.56
CA LEU A 25 8.09 -2.18 3.04
C LEU A 25 9.32 -3.07 3.24
N GLY A 26 9.49 -3.65 4.44
CA GLY A 26 10.56 -4.59 4.74
C GLY A 26 10.56 -5.80 3.80
N LEU A 27 9.39 -6.38 3.52
CA LEU A 27 9.25 -7.49 2.57
C LEU A 27 9.61 -7.09 1.13
N ILE A 28 9.22 -5.88 0.70
CA ILE A 28 9.58 -5.35 -0.63
C ILE A 28 11.10 -5.17 -0.73
N CYS A 29 11.74 -4.57 0.28
CA CYS A 29 13.20 -4.42 0.34
C CYS A 29 13.92 -5.78 0.29
N LEU A 30 13.45 -6.76 1.06
CA LEU A 30 13.96 -8.14 1.03
C LEU A 30 13.78 -8.78 -0.36
N SER A 31 12.65 -8.54 -1.00
CA SER A 31 12.37 -9.03 -2.34
C SER A 31 13.31 -8.42 -3.40
N LEU A 32 13.64 -7.13 -3.28
CA LEU A 32 14.62 -6.46 -4.13
C LEU A 32 16.02 -7.04 -3.94
N TYR A 33 16.40 -7.40 -2.71
CA TYR A 33 17.65 -8.12 -2.46
C TYR A 33 17.72 -9.45 -3.23
N PHE A 34 16.64 -10.25 -3.23
CA PHE A 34 16.58 -11.49 -4.01
C PHE A 34 16.64 -11.26 -5.52
N LYS A 35 16.06 -10.16 -6.02
CA LYS A 35 16.22 -9.74 -7.42
C LYS A 35 17.68 -9.47 -7.76
N ILE A 36 18.42 -8.72 -6.92
CA ILE A 36 19.85 -8.43 -7.12
C ILE A 36 20.68 -9.72 -7.16
N LYS A 37 20.31 -10.72 -6.34
CA LYS A 37 20.93 -12.06 -6.36
C LYS A 37 20.45 -12.97 -7.49
N ASN A 38 19.71 -12.46 -8.49
CA ASN A 38 19.11 -13.22 -9.59
C ASN A 38 18.15 -14.35 -9.16
N LYS A 39 17.65 -14.33 -7.92
CA LYS A 39 16.71 -15.33 -7.38
C LYS A 39 15.26 -14.94 -7.69
N TYR A 40 14.91 -14.89 -8.98
CA TYR A 40 13.62 -14.37 -9.46
C TYR A 40 12.39 -15.11 -8.93
N LYS A 41 12.47 -16.42 -8.68
CA LYS A 41 11.38 -17.19 -8.06
C LYS A 41 11.09 -16.70 -6.64
N ILE A 42 12.13 -16.51 -5.83
CA ILE A 42 11.99 -16.02 -4.44
C ILE A 42 11.53 -14.56 -4.43
N HIS A 43 12.04 -13.73 -5.34
CA HIS A 43 11.54 -12.37 -5.55
C HIS A 43 10.02 -12.39 -5.81
N GLY A 44 9.55 -13.18 -6.78
CA GLY A 44 8.12 -13.28 -7.06
C GLY A 44 7.29 -13.78 -5.87
N THR A 45 7.75 -14.81 -5.17
CA THR A 45 7.04 -15.33 -3.97
C THR A 45 6.96 -14.28 -2.87
N THR A 46 8.06 -13.59 -2.58
CA THR A 46 8.10 -12.55 -1.54
C THR A 46 7.24 -11.34 -1.91
N MET A 47 7.21 -10.93 -3.19
CA MET A 47 6.26 -9.92 -3.66
C MET A 47 4.81 -10.37 -3.52
N GLY A 48 4.53 -11.67 -3.77
CA GLY A 48 3.20 -12.25 -3.56
C GLY A 48 2.76 -12.18 -2.10
N VAL A 49 3.63 -12.53 -1.15
CA VAL A 49 3.36 -12.41 0.29
C VAL A 49 3.11 -10.95 0.68
N ALA A 50 3.95 -10.02 0.20
CA ALA A 50 3.78 -8.59 0.47
C ALA A 50 2.43 -8.06 -0.07
N LEU A 51 2.04 -8.48 -1.27
CA LEU A 51 0.74 -8.12 -1.84
C LEU A 51 -0.43 -8.68 -1.01
N ILE A 52 -0.39 -9.96 -0.63
CA ILE A 52 -1.45 -10.58 0.17
C ILE A 52 -1.63 -9.83 1.48
N LEU A 53 -0.51 -9.54 2.17
CA LEU A 53 -0.54 -8.75 3.40
C LEU A 53 -1.20 -7.39 3.16
N HIS A 54 -0.79 -6.68 2.11
CA HIS A 54 -1.33 -5.36 1.80
C HIS A 54 -2.83 -5.40 1.43
N VAL A 55 -3.27 -6.39 0.65
CA VAL A 55 -4.69 -6.59 0.29
C VAL A 55 -5.53 -6.87 1.54
N LEU A 56 -5.06 -7.74 2.43
CA LEU A 56 -5.78 -8.04 3.67
C LEU A 56 -5.89 -6.79 4.55
N THR A 57 -4.82 -6.03 4.70
CA THR A 57 -4.84 -4.77 5.45
C THR A 57 -5.78 -3.75 4.81
N PHE A 58 -5.83 -3.67 3.48
CA PHE A 58 -6.79 -2.82 2.77
C PHE A 58 -8.23 -3.26 3.03
N LEU A 59 -8.56 -4.54 2.85
CA LEU A 59 -9.93 -5.04 2.99
C LEU A 59 -10.45 -4.98 4.43
N LEU A 60 -9.58 -5.21 5.42
CA LEU A 60 -9.97 -5.33 6.82
C LEU A 60 -9.87 -4.02 7.60
N ILE A 61 -9.03 -3.08 7.17
CA ILE A 61 -8.74 -1.87 7.94
C ILE A 61 -8.89 -0.61 7.09
N MET A 62 -8.08 -0.43 6.03
CA MET A 62 -8.03 0.85 5.32
C MET A 62 -9.32 1.14 4.55
N GLY A 63 -9.84 0.15 3.84
CA GLY A 63 -11.05 0.22 3.03
C GLY A 63 -12.27 0.56 3.89
N PRO A 64 -12.61 -0.23 4.93
CA PRO A 64 -13.73 0.07 5.81
C PRO A 64 -13.66 1.49 6.40
N ILE A 65 -12.52 1.88 6.98
CA ILE A 65 -12.34 3.23 7.54
C ILE A 65 -12.57 4.31 6.48
N PHE A 66 -12.02 4.14 5.27
CA PHE A 66 -12.19 5.12 4.19
C PHE A 66 -13.65 5.22 3.72
N PHE A 67 -14.32 4.10 3.52
CA PHE A 67 -15.70 4.08 3.02
C PHE A 67 -16.72 4.56 4.06
N GLU A 68 -16.54 4.22 5.33
CA GLU A 68 -17.37 4.74 6.43
C GLU A 68 -17.26 6.26 6.57
N ASN A 69 -16.10 6.83 6.24
CA ASN A 69 -15.84 8.27 6.32
C ASN A 69 -15.83 8.95 4.94
N TYR A 70 -16.35 8.29 3.91
CA TYR A 70 -16.26 8.78 2.53
C TYR A 70 -16.91 10.15 2.34
N SER A 71 -18.09 10.36 2.94
CA SER A 71 -18.81 11.64 2.90
C SER A 71 -17.90 12.77 3.37
N PHE A 72 -17.27 12.59 4.54
CA PHE A 72 -16.33 13.55 5.10
C PHE A 72 -15.15 13.84 4.17
N PHE A 73 -14.50 12.80 3.62
CA PHE A 73 -13.38 12.99 2.69
C PHE A 73 -13.80 13.68 1.38
N SER A 74 -15.06 13.57 0.98
CA SER A 74 -15.57 14.18 -0.25
C SER A 74 -16.02 15.64 -0.08
N THR A 75 -16.49 16.03 1.12
CA THR A 75 -17.01 17.38 1.37
C THR A 75 -15.97 18.30 1.98
N GLU A 76 -15.15 17.80 2.90
CA GLU A 76 -14.25 18.61 3.72
C GLU A 76 -12.84 18.76 3.11
N THR A 77 -12.78 18.98 1.80
CA THR A 77 -11.52 19.02 1.02
C THR A 77 -10.59 20.20 1.36
N SER A 78 -11.06 21.17 2.15
CA SER A 78 -10.24 22.27 2.66
C SER A 78 -9.24 21.84 3.73
N PHE A 79 -9.43 20.69 4.38
CA PHE A 79 -8.48 20.22 5.39
C PHE A 79 -7.27 19.52 4.76
N ASN A 80 -6.07 19.87 5.23
CA ASN A 80 -4.82 19.30 4.75
C ASN A 80 -4.81 17.76 4.85
N TYR A 81 -5.31 17.17 5.95
CA TYR A 81 -5.31 15.71 6.11
C TYR A 81 -6.27 15.01 5.15
N VAL A 82 -7.36 15.66 4.73
CA VAL A 82 -8.26 15.13 3.69
C VAL A 82 -7.55 15.11 2.34
N GLN A 83 -6.84 16.19 2.00
CA GLN A 83 -6.05 16.27 0.77
C GLN A 83 -4.94 15.20 0.76
N THR A 84 -4.20 15.04 1.86
CA THR A 84 -3.18 13.98 1.95
C THR A 84 -3.78 12.58 1.90
N THR A 85 -5.01 12.38 2.43
CA THR A 85 -5.72 11.10 2.35
C THR A 85 -6.03 10.75 0.89
N TRP A 86 -6.47 11.70 0.07
CA TRP A 86 -6.70 11.48 -1.36
C TRP A 86 -5.41 11.20 -2.13
N LEU A 87 -4.33 11.93 -1.82
CA LEU A 87 -3.00 11.71 -2.38
C LEU A 87 -2.39 10.36 -1.94
N HIS A 88 -2.85 9.79 -0.84
CA HIS A 88 -2.54 8.42 -0.43
C HIS A 88 -3.41 7.39 -1.17
N ALA A 89 -4.73 7.56 -1.09
CA ALA A 89 -5.73 6.57 -1.50
C ALA A 89 -5.73 6.29 -3.00
N VAL A 90 -5.67 7.34 -3.84
CA VAL A 90 -5.73 7.17 -5.31
C VAL A 90 -4.50 6.45 -5.86
N PRO A 91 -3.26 6.90 -5.60
CA PRO A 91 -2.07 6.16 -6.03
C PRO A 91 -1.98 4.77 -5.40
N GLY A 92 -2.42 4.63 -4.14
CA GLY A 92 -2.47 3.35 -3.42
C GLY A 92 -3.39 2.34 -4.11
N ALA A 93 -4.60 2.75 -4.49
CA ALA A 93 -5.55 1.91 -5.21
C ALA A 93 -4.99 1.47 -6.57
N ILE A 94 -4.41 2.40 -7.34
CA ILE A 94 -3.78 2.09 -8.63
C ILE A 94 -2.61 1.11 -8.43
N ALA A 95 -1.75 1.35 -7.44
CA ALA A 95 -0.64 0.47 -7.12
C ALA A 95 -1.12 -0.93 -6.70
N LEU A 96 -2.20 -1.03 -5.94
CA LEU A 96 -2.79 -2.31 -5.52
C LEU A 96 -3.31 -3.11 -6.72
N ILE A 97 -4.00 -2.46 -7.66
CA ILE A 97 -4.49 -3.08 -8.89
C ILE A 97 -3.32 -3.56 -9.75
N LEU A 98 -2.33 -2.71 -9.98
CA LEU A 98 -1.15 -3.07 -10.78
C LEU A 98 -0.31 -4.17 -10.12
N GLY A 99 -0.11 -4.11 -8.80
CA GLY A 99 0.57 -5.12 -8.01
C GLY A 99 -0.13 -6.47 -8.09
N SER A 100 -1.45 -6.47 -7.95
CA SER A 100 -2.29 -7.65 -8.12
C SER A 100 -2.15 -8.26 -9.52
N TYR A 101 -2.25 -7.43 -10.55
CA TYR A 101 -2.02 -7.85 -11.92
C TYR A 101 -0.64 -8.48 -12.13
N LEU A 102 0.42 -7.86 -11.62
CA LEU A 102 1.80 -8.36 -11.76
C LEU A 102 1.99 -9.71 -11.06
N VAL A 103 1.53 -9.83 -9.81
CA VAL A 103 1.64 -11.09 -9.03
C VAL A 103 0.81 -12.20 -9.64
N LEU A 104 -0.44 -11.94 -10.05
CA LEU A 104 -1.29 -12.94 -10.69
C LEU A 104 -0.66 -13.46 -11.99
N ARG A 105 -0.13 -12.56 -12.82
CA ARG A 105 0.52 -12.93 -14.09
C ARG A 105 1.80 -13.71 -13.88
N TRP A 106 2.54 -13.41 -12.82
CA TRP A 106 3.70 -14.21 -12.40
C TRP A 106 3.27 -15.57 -11.86
N ALA A 107 2.24 -15.65 -11.00
CA ALA A 107 1.77 -16.88 -10.38
C ALA A 107 1.27 -17.92 -11.40
N ILE A 108 0.62 -17.47 -12.49
CA ILE A 108 0.17 -18.37 -13.57
C ILE A 108 1.36 -18.99 -14.33
N LYS A 109 2.50 -18.29 -14.43
CA LYS A 109 3.69 -18.75 -15.17
C LYS A 109 4.99 -18.45 -14.41
N THR A 110 5.15 -19.07 -13.24
CA THR A 110 6.26 -18.78 -12.30
C THR A 110 7.66 -19.05 -12.88
N SER A 111 7.77 -19.91 -13.91
CA SER A 111 9.02 -20.21 -14.62
C SER A 111 9.38 -19.19 -15.72
N ASN A 112 8.46 -18.32 -16.14
CA ASN A 112 8.66 -17.43 -17.28
C ASN A 112 9.25 -16.07 -16.87
N ILE A 113 10.57 -16.05 -16.66
CA ILE A 113 11.33 -14.84 -16.31
C ILE A 113 11.24 -13.77 -17.42
N SER A 114 11.19 -14.18 -18.69
CA SER A 114 11.07 -13.25 -19.83
C SER A 114 9.80 -12.40 -19.78
N GLY A 115 8.71 -12.96 -19.21
CA GLY A 115 7.45 -12.24 -19.01
C GLY A 115 7.57 -11.10 -17.98
N CYS A 116 8.40 -11.28 -16.94
CA CYS A 116 8.67 -10.24 -15.95
C CYS A 116 9.50 -9.10 -16.55
N ILE A 117 10.52 -9.41 -17.35
CA ILE A 117 11.37 -8.40 -18.01
C ILE A 117 10.54 -7.49 -18.92
N LYS A 118 9.61 -8.07 -19.70
CA LYS A 118 8.69 -7.30 -20.58
C LYS A 118 7.78 -6.34 -19.80
N ARG A 119 7.58 -6.56 -18.50
CA ARG A 119 6.69 -5.79 -17.63
C ARG A 119 7.46 -4.91 -16.64
N LYS A 120 8.78 -4.81 -16.78
CA LYS A 120 9.65 -4.05 -15.88
C LYS A 120 9.14 -2.62 -15.64
N ARG A 121 8.73 -1.91 -16.70
CA ARG A 121 8.20 -0.54 -16.57
C ARG A 121 6.94 -0.47 -15.71
N ILE A 122 6.06 -1.45 -15.80
CA ILE A 122 4.86 -1.52 -14.95
C ILE A 122 5.28 -1.78 -13.51
N MET A 123 6.22 -2.69 -13.25
CA MET A 123 6.75 -2.94 -11.91
C MET A 123 7.37 -1.69 -11.28
N ASP A 124 8.17 -0.94 -12.05
CA ASP A 124 8.82 0.29 -11.59
C ASP A 124 7.77 1.37 -11.26
N VAL A 125 6.75 1.53 -12.10
CA VAL A 125 5.61 2.45 -11.83
C VAL A 125 4.81 2.02 -10.62
N THR A 126 4.52 0.73 -10.46
CA THR A 126 3.80 0.20 -9.28
C THR A 126 4.56 0.51 -8.00
N LEU A 127 5.87 0.27 -7.98
CA LEU A 127 6.71 0.57 -6.81
C LEU A 127 6.72 2.08 -6.51
N LEU A 128 6.84 2.92 -7.53
CA LEU A 128 6.84 4.37 -7.36
C LEU A 128 5.50 4.89 -6.81
N LEU A 129 4.38 4.44 -7.37
CA LEU A 129 3.04 4.80 -6.87
C LEU A 129 2.83 4.32 -5.43
N TRP A 130 3.32 3.12 -5.10
CA TRP A 130 3.23 2.58 -3.75
C TRP A 130 4.08 3.39 -2.76
N MET A 131 5.31 3.75 -3.11
CA MET A 131 6.18 4.59 -2.27
C MET A 131 5.59 5.99 -2.06
N PHE A 132 5.06 6.59 -3.14
CA PHE A 132 4.35 7.86 -3.06
C PHE A 132 3.16 7.76 -2.11
N SER A 133 2.32 6.74 -2.30
CA SER A 133 1.17 6.47 -1.44
C SER A 133 1.59 6.31 0.03
N LEU A 134 2.65 5.53 0.33
CA LEU A 134 3.14 5.33 1.69
C LEU A 134 3.52 6.65 2.38
N VAL A 135 4.23 7.54 1.69
CA VAL A 135 4.62 8.85 2.22
C VAL A 135 3.39 9.67 2.61
N PHE A 136 2.37 9.73 1.75
CA PHE A 136 1.13 10.44 2.05
C PHE A 136 0.27 9.74 3.12
N GLY A 137 0.36 8.43 3.25
CA GLY A 137 -0.26 7.67 4.33
C GLY A 137 0.34 8.04 5.70
N ILE A 138 1.67 8.13 5.78
CA ILE A 138 2.38 8.60 6.98
C ILE A 138 2.02 10.07 7.27
N ALA A 139 2.02 10.93 6.27
CA ALA A 139 1.65 12.34 6.44
C ALA A 139 0.21 12.48 6.97
N THR A 140 -0.73 11.70 6.45
CA THR A 140 -2.12 11.67 6.93
C THR A 140 -2.20 11.23 8.39
N TYR A 141 -1.47 10.18 8.78
CA TYR A 141 -1.40 9.73 10.17
C TYR A 141 -0.88 10.84 11.09
N ILE A 142 0.20 11.52 10.69
CA ILE A 142 0.76 12.63 11.48
C ILE A 142 -0.27 13.75 11.63
N LEU A 143 -0.87 14.23 10.53
CA LEU A 143 -1.81 15.36 10.55
C LEU A 143 -3.11 15.10 11.32
N ILE A 144 -3.50 13.83 11.51
CA ILE A 144 -4.70 13.46 12.29
C ILE A 144 -4.37 13.36 13.78
N TYR A 145 -3.17 12.89 14.14
CA TYR A 145 -2.82 12.54 15.52
C TYR A 145 -1.80 13.45 16.21
N PHE A 146 -1.16 14.38 15.49
CA PHE A 146 -0.16 15.33 15.99
C PHE A 146 -0.39 16.74 15.43
#